data_AF-A0A924ZU59-F1
#
_entry.id   AF-A0A924ZU59-F1
#
_cell.length_a   1.000
_cell.length_b   1.000
_cell.length_c   1.000
_cell.angle_alpha   90.00
_cell.angle_beta   90.00
_cell.angle_gamma   90.00
#
_symmetry.space_group_name_H-M   'P 1'
#
loop_
_entity.id
_entity.type
_entity.pdbx_description
1 polymer ?
#
loop_
_entity_poly.entity_id
_entity_poly.type
_entity_poly.pdbx_seq_one_letter_code
_entity_poly.pdbx_strand_id
1 'polypeptide(L)' 'VQMTDEAIFQDTSEIIKKAIEKAHALNPSKTNISATAFEIALKQLT' A
#
# COMPACT_ATOMS: atom_id res chain seq x y z
N VAL A 1 -13.16 -2.64 -17.63
CA VAL A 1 -13.23 -2.04 -16.29
C VAL A 1 -14.61 -1.46 -16.12
N GLN A 2 -15.40 -1.99 -15.18
CA GLN A 2 -16.69 -1.38 -14.83
C GLN A 2 -16.39 -0.17 -13.94
N MET A 3 -16.84 1.02 -14.35
CA MET A 3 -16.69 2.26 -13.58
C MET A 3 -17.91 2.45 -12.66
N THR A 4 -18.18 1.47 -11.80
CA THR A 4 -19.17 1.63 -10.72
C THR A 4 -18.45 2.06 -9.45
N ASP A 5 -19.18 2.74 -8.56
CA ASP A 5 -18.62 3.21 -7.29
C ASP A 5 -18.07 2.04 -6.46
N GLU A 6 -18.74 0.88 -6.49
CA GLU A 6 -18.27 -0.33 -5.81
C GLU A 6 -16.94 -0.84 -6.38
N ALA A 7 -16.78 -0.82 -7.71
CA ALA A 7 -15.55 -1.27 -8.35
C ALA A 7 -14.38 -0.33 -8.04
N ILE A 8 -14.62 0.99 -8.01
CA ILE A 8 -13.63 2.00 -7.63
C ILE A 8 -13.22 1.82 -6.15
N PHE A 9 -14.21 1.60 -5.28
CA PHE A 9 -13.96 1.38 -3.85
C PHE A 9 -13.16 0.10 -3.61
N GLN A 10 -13.52 -0.98 -4.29
CA GLN A 10 -12.83 -2.26 -4.20
C GLN A 10 -11.38 -2.15 -4.71
N ASP A 11 -11.18 -1.53 -5.87
CA ASP A 11 -9.84 -1.33 -6.45
C ASP A 11 -8.96 -0.49 -5.52
N THR A 12 -9.49 0.63 -5.03
CA THR A 12 -8.78 1.49 -4.05
C THR A 12 -8.41 0.71 -2.79
N SER A 13 -9.35 -0.07 -2.24
CA SER A 13 -9.13 -0.89 -1.06
C SER A 13 -8.06 -1.96 -1.28
N GLU A 14 -8.05 -2.60 -2.45
CA GLU A 14 -7.03 -3.57 -2.82
C GLU A 14 -5.63 -2.96 -2.95
N ILE A 15 -5.54 -1.75 -3.52
CA ILE A 15 -4.27 -1.01 -3.62
C ILE A 15 -3.72 -0.69 -2.23
N ILE A 16 -4.57 -0.18 -1.32
CA ILE A 16 -4.18 0.12 0.07
C ILE A 16 -3.69 -1.16 0.77
N LYS A 17 -4.43 -2.27 0.64
CA LYS A 17 -4.04 -3.56 1.22
C LYS A 17 -2.66 -4.01 0.73
N LYS A 18 -2.44 -4.01 -0.59
CA LYS A 18 -1.15 -4.41 -1.19
C LYS A 18 0.00 -3.53 -0.72
N ALA A 19 -0.23 -2.23 -0.54
CA ALA A 19 0.79 -1.31 -0.02
C ALA A 19 1.18 -1.63 1.43
N ILE A 20 0.19 -1.90 2.29
CA ILE A 20 0.43 -2.29 3.69
C ILE A 20 1.14 -3.64 3.77
N GLU A 21 0.71 -4.63 2.98
CA GLU A 21 1.36 -5.94 2.91
C GLU A 21 2.83 -5.83 2.49
N LYS A 22 3.16 -4.98 1.51
CA LYS A 22 4.55 -4.70 1.11
C LYS A 22 5.36 -4.05 2.22
N ALA A 23 4.81 -3.05 2.91
CA ALA A 23 5.48 -2.40 4.02
C ALA A 23 5.75 -3.38 5.18
N HIS A 24 4.76 -4.20 5.53
CA HIS A 24 4.90 -5.22 6.58
C HIS A 24 5.84 -6.36 6.18
N ALA A 25 5.86 -6.76 4.91
CA ALA A 25 6.80 -7.77 4.42
C ALA A 25 8.26 -7.31 4.52
N LEU A 26 8.52 -6.01 4.34
CA LEU A 26 9.85 -5.43 4.47
C LEU A 26 10.20 -5.11 5.94
N ASN A 27 9.21 -4.77 6.76
CA ASN A 27 9.37 -4.55 8.19
C ASN A 27 8.24 -5.20 9.01
N PRO A 28 8.45 -6.43 9.52
CA PRO A 28 7.47 -7.14 10.34
C PRO A 28 7.45 -6.66 11.81
N SER A 29 8.24 -5.65 12.16
CA SER A 29 8.23 -5.05 13.49
C SER A 29 6.91 -4.34 13.74
N LYS A 30 6.52 -4.25 15.02
CA LYS A 30 5.38 -3.46 15.49
C LYS A 30 5.66 -1.95 15.48
N THR A 31 6.89 -1.53 15.18
CA THR A 31 7.34 -0.15 15.18
C THR A 31 8.02 0.23 13.87
N ASN A 32 8.03 1.53 13.55
CA ASN A 32 8.69 2.10 12.36
C ASN A 32 8.15 1.62 11.00
N ILE A 33 6.93 1.06 10.95
CA ILE A 33 6.30 0.64 9.69
C ILE A 33 6.07 1.82 8.71
N SER A 34 5.80 3.01 9.25
CA SER A 34 5.64 4.24 8.46
C SER A 34 6.94 4.64 7.75
N ALA A 35 8.10 4.48 8.39
CA ALA A 35 9.40 4.78 7.77
C ALA A 35 9.66 3.85 6.58
N THR A 36 9.36 2.55 6.72
CA THR A 36 9.44 1.56 5.65
C THR A 36 8.50 1.89 4.49
N ALA A 37 7.27 2.32 4.78
CA ALA A 37 6.32 2.75 3.76
C ALA A 37 6.82 3.99 2.99
N PHE A 38 7.41 4.97 3.69
CA PHE A 38 8.04 6.14 3.06
C PHE A 38 9.22 5.75 2.18
N GLU A 39 10.08 4.83 2.63
CA GLU A 39 11.19 4.34 1.80
C GLU A 39 10.69 3.67 0.51
N ILE A 40 9.64 2.85 0.59
CA ILE A 40 9.01 2.24 -0.58
C ILE A 40 8.45 3.30 -1.52
N ALA A 41 7.80 4.35 -1.00
CA ALA A 41 7.27 5.44 -1.81
C ALA A 41 8.39 6.22 -2.52
N LEU A 42 9.49 6.51 -1.82
CA LEU A 42 10.66 7.17 -2.41
C LEU A 42 11.27 6.35 -3.54
N LYS A 43 11.40 5.03 -3.36
CA LYS A 43 11.89 4.10 -4.41
C LYS A 43 10.97 4.02 -5.64
N GLN A 44 9.69 4.38 -5.51
CA GLN A 44 8.75 4.39 -6.65
C GLN A 44 8.77 5.72 -7.41
N LEU A 45 9.31 6.79 -6.83
CA LEU A 45 9.44 8.11 -7.45
C LEU A 45 10.73 8.26 -8.25
N THR A 46 11.73 7.41 -8.00
CA THR A 46 13.05 7.40 -8.65
C THR A 46 13.20 6.17 -9.54
#